data_AF-A0A643CZ69-F1
#
_entry.id   AF-A0A643CZ69-F1
#
_cell.length_a   1.000
_cell.length_b   1.000
_cell.length_c   1.000
_cell.angle_alpha   90.00
_cell.angle_beta   90.00
_cell.angle_gamma   90.00
#
_symmetry.space_group_name_H-M   'P 1'
#
loop_
_entity.id
_entity.type
_entity.pdbx_description
1 polymer ?
#
loop_
_entity_poly.entity_id
_entity_poly.type
_entity_poly.pdbx_seq_one_letter_code
_entity_poly.pdbx_strand_id
1 'polypeptide(L)'
;MAACGSLKINVVYPDYTKYKSNDFDLRVMKAYNYEYYKQYKEARDEFLSLYQDYNNTNFLENAFLLTLANNLDKQAELNNLAKPYLNQNDNLKRLSALYALNSNDINNAQKLMKELLTKKDSDPRNLELYGDILVKKNDLKNA
;
A
#
# COMPACT_ATOMS: atom_id res chain seq x y z
N MET A 1 -59.07 10.08 -31.77
CA MET A 1 -58.41 9.90 -30.46
C MET A 1 -58.27 8.41 -30.19
N ALA A 2 -57.02 7.90 -30.13
CA ALA A 2 -56.57 6.66 -29.47
C ALA A 2 -55.07 6.52 -29.81
N ALA A 3 -54.18 7.16 -29.03
CA ALA A 3 -53.45 6.60 -27.89
C ALA A 3 -52.25 5.74 -28.33
N CYS A 4 -51.08 6.37 -28.42
CA CYS A 4 -49.77 5.72 -28.46
C CYS A 4 -49.57 4.92 -27.16
N GLY A 5 -49.55 3.59 -27.26
CA GLY A 5 -49.18 2.72 -26.16
C GLY A 5 -47.69 2.85 -25.86
N SER A 6 -47.35 3.52 -24.77
CA SER A 6 -45.98 3.55 -24.25
C SER A 6 -45.55 2.16 -23.79
N LEU A 7 -44.58 1.56 -24.48
CA LEU A 7 -43.86 0.37 -24.01
C LEU A 7 -43.13 0.74 -22.71
N LYS A 8 -43.66 0.31 -21.57
CA LYS A 8 -42.95 0.35 -20.29
C LYS A 8 -41.83 -0.68 -20.35
N ILE A 9 -40.61 -0.23 -20.61
CA ILE A 9 -39.42 -1.04 -20.43
C ILE A 9 -39.23 -1.20 -18.92
N ASN A 10 -39.60 -2.36 -18.38
CA ASN A 10 -39.22 -2.73 -17.02
C ASN A 10 -37.73 -3.07 -17.05
N VAL A 11 -36.89 -2.12 -16.62
CA VAL A 11 -35.49 -2.38 -16.29
C VAL A 11 -35.50 -3.17 -14.99
N VAL A 12 -35.37 -4.49 -15.10
CA VAL A 12 -35.15 -5.36 -13.94
C VAL A 12 -33.67 -5.26 -13.59
N TYR A 13 -33.37 -4.51 -12.53
CA TYR A 13 -32.04 -4.53 -11.93
C TYR A 13 -31.82 -5.91 -11.30
N PRO A 14 -30.71 -6.60 -11.60
CA PRO A 14 -30.42 -7.88 -10.96
C PRO A 14 -30.32 -7.66 -9.45
N ASP A 15 -30.98 -8.55 -8.70
CA ASP A 15 -30.96 -8.55 -7.24
C ASP A 15 -29.51 -8.75 -6.73
N TYR A 16 -28.89 -7.66 -6.30
CA TYR A 16 -27.49 -7.61 -5.86
C TYR A 16 -27.23 -8.49 -4.64
N THR A 17 -28.27 -9.01 -3.98
CA THR A 17 -28.15 -9.95 -2.85
C THR A 17 -27.65 -11.34 -3.26
N LYS A 18 -27.57 -11.63 -4.57
CA LYS A 18 -27.18 -12.95 -5.09
C LYS A 18 -25.67 -13.23 -5.06
N TYR A 19 -24.83 -12.23 -4.83
CA TYR A 19 -23.40 -12.42 -4.57
C TYR A 19 -23.18 -12.36 -3.05
N LYS A 20 -23.23 -13.51 -2.36
CA LYS A 20 -22.61 -13.62 -1.04
C LYS A 20 -21.10 -13.49 -1.23
N SER A 21 -20.63 -12.26 -1.30
CA SER A 21 -19.23 -11.92 -1.04
C SER A 21 -18.87 -12.55 0.30
N ASN A 22 -17.80 -13.35 0.34
CA ASN A 22 -17.28 -13.79 1.63
C ASN A 22 -16.80 -12.55 2.40
N ASP A 23 -16.70 -12.65 3.73
CA ASP A 23 -16.30 -11.53 4.60
C ASP A 23 -14.97 -10.89 4.14
N PHE A 24 -14.03 -11.72 3.68
CA PHE A 24 -12.76 -11.29 3.11
C PHE A 24 -12.94 -10.32 1.92
N ASP A 25 -13.72 -10.69 0.91
CA ASP A 25 -13.95 -9.89 -0.29
C ASP A 25 -14.60 -8.54 0.06
N LEU A 26 -15.55 -8.53 1.01
CA LEU A 26 -16.19 -7.30 1.49
C LEU A 26 -15.21 -6.36 2.16
N ARG A 27 -14.31 -6.91 2.98
CA ARG A 27 -13.30 -6.13 3.71
C ARG A 27 -12.21 -5.60 2.80
N VAL A 28 -11.79 -6.39 1.81
CA VAL A 28 -10.87 -5.92 0.77
C VAL A 28 -11.51 -4.76 -0.01
N MET A 29 -12.75 -4.90 -0.47
CA MET A 29 -13.47 -3.82 -1.14
C MET A 29 -13.62 -2.58 -0.24
N LYS A 30 -13.89 -2.77 1.05
CA LYS A 30 -14.01 -1.68 2.04
C LYS A 30 -12.70 -0.92 2.21
N ALA A 31 -11.56 -1.60 2.35
CA ALA A 31 -10.25 -0.96 2.47
C ALA A 31 -9.93 -0.10 1.24
N TYR A 32 -10.14 -0.63 0.03
CA TYR A 32 -9.93 0.13 -1.21
C TYR A 32 -10.94 1.27 -1.40
N ASN A 33 -12.20 1.11 -0.96
CA ASN A 33 -13.16 2.21 -0.98
C ASN A 33 -12.71 3.35 -0.05
N TYR A 34 -12.24 3.04 1.16
CA TYR A 34 -11.67 4.06 2.04
C TYR A 34 -10.48 4.77 1.38
N GLU A 35 -9.56 4.03 0.76
CA GLU A 35 -8.43 4.62 0.04
C GLU A 35 -8.89 5.53 -1.10
N TYR A 36 -9.84 5.08 -1.93
CA TYR A 36 -10.39 5.84 -3.04
C TYR A 36 -11.00 7.17 -2.59
N TYR A 37 -11.75 7.16 -1.48
CA TYR A 37 -12.33 8.35 -0.88
C TYR A 37 -11.39 9.11 0.06
N LYS A 38 -10.07 8.80 0.02
CA LYS A 38 -9.01 9.47 0.80
C LYS A 38 -9.16 9.36 2.31
N GLN A 39 -9.92 8.38 2.78
CA GLN A 39 -10.05 8.00 4.19
C GLN A 39 -8.86 7.11 4.56
N TYR A 40 -7.65 7.68 4.46
CA TYR A 40 -6.40 6.89 4.49
C TYR A 40 -6.16 6.20 5.83
N LYS A 41 -6.60 6.80 6.93
CA LYS A 41 -6.50 6.20 8.26
C LYS A 41 -7.36 4.95 8.37
N GLU A 42 -8.60 5.02 7.90
CA GLU A 42 -9.56 3.91 7.87
C GLU A 42 -9.12 2.82 6.91
N ALA A 43 -8.60 3.19 5.73
CA ALA A 43 -8.03 2.25 4.78
C ALA A 43 -6.84 1.49 5.39
N ARG A 44 -5.91 2.22 6.02
CA ARG A 44 -4.75 1.66 6.72
C ARG A 44 -5.16 0.71 7.83
N ASP A 45 -6.14 1.08 8.65
CA ASP A 45 -6.63 0.26 9.76
C ASP A 45 -7.28 -1.04 9.23
N GLU A 46 -8.08 -0.96 8.16
CA GLU A 46 -8.71 -2.15 7.54
C GLU A 46 -7.67 -3.07 6.90
N PHE A 47 -6.69 -2.53 6.15
CA PHE A 47 -5.59 -3.32 5.60
C PHE A 47 -4.75 -3.98 6.70
N LEU A 48 -4.45 -3.28 7.79
CA LEU A 48 -3.71 -3.86 8.90
C LEU A 48 -4.49 -5.02 9.56
N SER A 49 -5.80 -4.87 9.72
CA SER A 49 -6.65 -5.95 10.23
C SER A 49 -6.71 -7.15 9.27
N LEU A 50 -6.83 -6.91 7.95
CA LEU A 50 -6.73 -7.98 6.94
C LEU A 50 -5.37 -8.71 6.99
N TYR A 51 -4.27 -7.98 7.21
CA TYR A 51 -2.96 -8.62 7.41
C TYR A 51 -2.95 -9.52 8.65
N GLN A 52 -3.51 -9.07 9.77
CA GLN A 52 -3.56 -9.85 11.01
C GLN A 52 -4.38 -11.13 10.87
N ASP A 53 -5.50 -11.07 10.15
CA ASP A 53 -6.42 -12.21 10.01
C ASP A 53 -5.93 -13.25 8.98
N TYR A 54 -5.29 -12.79 7.90
CA TYR A 54 -4.94 -13.64 6.75
C TYR A 54 -3.43 -13.83 6.53
N ASN A 55 -2.59 -13.10 7.28
CA ASN A 55 -1.12 -13.13 7.19
C ASN A 55 -0.58 -12.93 5.76
N ASN A 56 -1.26 -12.13 4.94
CA ASN A 56 -0.84 -11.79 3.58
C ASN A 56 -0.10 -10.45 3.58
N THR A 57 1.18 -10.46 3.20
CA THR A 57 2.06 -9.28 3.26
C THR A 57 1.62 -8.15 2.34
N ASN A 58 0.82 -8.41 1.30
CA ASN A 58 0.30 -7.34 0.44
C ASN A 58 -0.57 -6.36 1.23
N PHE A 59 -1.29 -6.84 2.25
CA PHE A 59 -2.08 -5.96 3.11
C PHE A 59 -1.19 -5.15 4.06
N LEU A 60 -0.10 -5.73 4.55
CA LEU A 60 0.90 -4.98 5.32
C LEU A 60 1.58 -3.91 4.47
N GLU A 61 1.92 -4.23 3.21
CA GLU A 61 2.45 -3.27 2.24
C GLU A 61 1.50 -2.08 2.05
N ASN A 62 0.22 -2.34 1.79
CA ASN A 62 -0.78 -1.28 1.60
C ASN A 62 -0.92 -0.40 2.86
N ALA A 63 -1.06 -1.02 4.03
CA ALA A 63 -1.15 -0.27 5.30
C ALA A 63 0.10 0.60 5.52
N PHE A 64 1.29 0.07 5.24
CA PHE A 64 2.55 0.78 5.44
C PHE A 64 2.76 1.89 4.42
N LEU A 65 2.45 1.65 3.15
CA LEU A 65 2.47 2.67 2.09
C LEU A 65 1.55 3.84 2.43
N LEU A 66 0.29 3.57 2.74
CA LEU A 66 -0.69 4.60 3.10
C LEU A 66 -0.23 5.43 4.30
N THR A 67 0.38 4.75 5.28
CA THR A 67 0.93 5.40 6.47
C THR A 67 2.06 6.36 6.15
N LEU A 68 3.04 5.93 5.35
CA LEU A 68 4.18 6.78 4.99
C LEU A 68 3.77 7.90 4.03
N ALA A 69 2.98 7.61 3.00
CA ALA A 69 2.58 8.56 1.97
C ALA A 69 1.71 9.71 2.50
N ASN A 70 0.96 9.46 3.58
CA ASN A 70 0.03 10.44 4.16
C ASN A 70 0.46 10.90 5.57
N ASN A 71 1.69 10.59 5.99
CA ASN A 71 2.23 10.94 7.31
C ASN A 71 1.28 10.59 8.47
N LEU A 72 0.72 9.37 8.43
CA LEU A 72 -0.17 8.88 9.48
C LEU A 72 0.63 8.46 10.72
N ASP A 73 -0.10 8.19 11.80
CA ASP A 73 0.41 7.52 12.99
C ASP A 73 0.87 6.08 12.69
N LYS A 74 1.50 5.41 13.67
CA LYS A 74 1.93 4.00 13.60
C LYS A 74 3.07 3.66 12.62
N GLN A 75 3.79 4.65 12.07
CA GLN A 75 4.93 4.41 11.16
C GLN A 75 5.96 3.40 11.74
N ALA A 76 6.35 3.58 13.00
CA ALA A 76 7.30 2.70 13.68
C ALA A 76 6.75 1.28 13.92
N GLU A 77 5.46 1.16 14.22
CA GLU A 77 4.77 -0.12 14.43
C GLU A 77 4.76 -0.93 13.13
N LEU A 78 4.36 -0.33 12.01
CA LEU A 78 4.33 -0.98 10.70
C LEU A 78 5.73 -1.34 10.21
N ASN A 79 6.72 -0.48 10.43
CA ASN A 79 8.12 -0.82 10.14
C ASN A 79 8.60 -2.03 10.96
N ASN A 80 8.20 -2.14 12.23
CA ASN A 80 8.53 -3.32 13.05
C ASN A 80 7.84 -4.59 12.55
N LEU A 81 6.57 -4.51 12.12
CA LEU A 81 5.86 -5.62 11.50
C LEU A 81 6.48 -6.05 10.16
N ALA A 82 7.07 -5.12 9.41
CA ALA A 82 7.71 -5.41 8.13
C ALA A 82 9.06 -6.13 8.27
N LYS A 83 9.80 -5.92 9.37
CA LYS A 83 11.17 -6.45 9.59
C LYS A 83 11.36 -7.94 9.29
N PRO A 84 10.46 -8.87 9.70
CA PRO A 84 10.61 -10.29 9.42
C PRO A 84 10.57 -10.65 7.93
N TYR A 85 9.98 -9.78 7.10
CA TYR A 85 9.69 -10.05 5.68
C TYR A 85 10.66 -9.37 4.71
N LEU A 86 11.60 -8.54 5.19
CA LEU A 86 12.41 -7.69 4.31
C LEU A 86 13.26 -8.51 3.32
N ASN A 87 13.61 -9.75 3.65
CA ASN A 87 14.41 -10.59 2.74
C ASN A 87 13.57 -11.27 1.66
N GLN A 88 12.28 -11.47 1.91
CA GLN A 88 11.35 -12.11 0.97
C GLN A 88 10.51 -11.09 0.19
N ASN A 89 10.40 -9.85 0.67
CA ASN A 89 9.50 -8.85 0.15
C ASN A 89 10.20 -7.51 -0.10
N ASP A 90 10.45 -7.22 -1.38
CA ASP A 90 11.19 -6.03 -1.78
C ASP A 90 10.41 -4.73 -1.59
N ASN A 91 9.08 -4.77 -1.70
CA ASN A 91 8.26 -3.60 -1.45
C ASN A 91 8.32 -3.21 0.04
N LEU A 92 8.21 -4.18 0.95
CA LEU A 92 8.39 -3.92 2.39
C LEU A 92 9.81 -3.44 2.71
N LYS A 93 10.83 -3.94 2.01
CA LYS A 93 12.22 -3.43 2.14
C LYS A 93 12.33 -1.97 1.68
N ARG A 94 11.72 -1.60 0.54
CA ARG A 94 11.66 -0.20 0.07
C ARG A 94 10.94 0.70 1.07
N LEU A 95 9.78 0.28 1.56
CA LEU A 95 9.00 1.05 2.54
C LEU A 95 9.77 1.22 3.86
N SER A 96 10.48 0.19 4.32
CA SER A 96 11.34 0.28 5.51
C SER A 96 12.54 1.21 5.30
N ALA A 97 13.12 1.23 4.10
CA ALA A 97 14.17 2.18 3.74
C ALA A 97 13.65 3.62 3.68
N LEU A 98 12.46 3.85 3.12
CA LEU A 98 11.79 5.15 3.10
C LEU A 98 11.46 5.63 4.53
N TYR A 99 10.97 4.74 5.38
CA TYR A 99 10.76 5.05 6.81
C TYR A 99 12.07 5.48 7.50
N ALA A 100 13.16 4.72 7.28
CA ALA A 100 14.46 5.04 7.85
C ALA A 100 14.98 6.40 7.36
N LEU A 101 14.82 6.69 6.06
CA LEU A 101 15.16 7.98 5.47
C LEU A 101 14.37 9.13 6.10
N ASN A 102 13.04 8.99 6.21
CA ASN A 102 12.16 9.99 6.82
C ASN A 102 12.44 10.20 8.32
N SER A 103 12.91 9.16 9.00
CA SER A 103 13.32 9.20 10.41
C SER A 103 14.76 9.67 10.62
N ASN A 104 15.45 10.09 9.56
CA ASN A 104 16.86 10.50 9.55
C ASN A 104 17.85 9.40 9.98
N ASP A 105 17.45 8.13 9.92
CA ASP A 105 18.33 6.96 10.06
C ASP A 105 18.94 6.60 8.69
N ILE A 106 19.79 7.50 8.22
CA ILE A 106 20.37 7.47 6.87
C ILE A 106 21.22 6.21 6.65
N ASN A 107 21.90 5.72 7.69
CA ASN A 107 22.74 4.52 7.60
C ASN A 107 21.90 3.27 7.33
N ASN A 108 20.78 3.12 8.05
CA ASN A 108 19.89 1.99 7.83
C ASN A 108 19.17 2.09 6.47
N ALA A 109 18.70 3.28 6.08
CA ALA A 109 18.14 3.50 4.75
C ALA A 109 19.13 3.08 3.65
N GLN A 110 20.39 3.51 3.76
CA GLN A 110 21.44 3.15 2.80
C GLN A 110 21.70 1.64 2.76
N LYS A 111 21.76 0.98 3.92
CA LYS A 111 21.96 -0.46 4.01
C LYS A 111 20.88 -1.22 3.24
N LEU A 112 19.60 -0.92 3.54
CA LEU A 112 18.46 -1.60 2.92
C LEU A 112 18.44 -1.40 1.40
N MET A 113 18.75 -0.19 0.92
CA MET A 113 18.78 0.09 -0.52
C MET A 113 19.94 -0.60 -1.24
N LYS A 114 21.13 -0.67 -0.64
CA LYS A 114 22.25 -1.42 -1.23
C LYS A 114 21.93 -2.90 -1.41
N GLU A 115 21.24 -3.52 -0.45
CA GLU A 115 20.78 -4.90 -0.59
C GLU A 115 19.83 -5.07 -1.79
N LEU A 116 18.91 -4.12 -2.01
CA LEU A 116 18.00 -4.14 -3.17
C LEU A 116 18.74 -3.95 -4.50
N LEU A 117 19.74 -3.07 -4.55
CA LEU A 117 20.52 -2.78 -5.76
C LEU A 117 21.40 -3.95 -6.22
N THR A 118 21.71 -4.92 -5.35
CA THR A 118 22.44 -6.14 -5.76
C THR A 118 21.58 -7.15 -6.50
N LYS A 119 20.25 -6.97 -6.52
CA LYS A 119 19.34 -7.89 -7.23
C LYS A 119 19.41 -7.66 -8.74
N LYS A 120 19.22 -8.74 -9.51
CA LYS A 120 19.24 -8.70 -10.98
C LYS A 120 18.06 -7.89 -11.55
N ASP A 121 16.94 -7.87 -10.84
CA ASP A 121 15.76 -7.11 -11.23
C ASP A 121 15.91 -5.66 -10.78
N SER A 122 16.17 -4.80 -11.76
CA SER A 122 16.35 -3.36 -11.54
C SER A 122 15.00 -2.66 -11.50
N ASP A 123 14.35 -2.67 -10.34
CA ASP A 123 13.21 -1.79 -10.10
C ASP A 123 13.70 -0.33 -10.02
N PRO A 124 13.20 0.59 -10.87
CA PRO A 124 13.69 1.96 -10.91
C PRO A 124 13.53 2.71 -9.57
N ARG A 125 12.54 2.34 -8.76
CA ARG A 125 12.32 2.89 -7.41
C ARG A 125 13.51 2.65 -6.48
N ASN A 126 14.33 1.63 -6.77
CA ASN A 126 15.53 1.36 -5.99
C ASN A 126 16.59 2.45 -6.20
N LEU A 127 16.77 2.91 -7.43
CA LEU A 127 17.75 3.95 -7.77
C LEU A 127 17.25 5.31 -7.29
N GLU A 128 15.97 5.60 -7.49
CA GLU A 128 15.33 6.85 -7.00
C GLU A 128 15.54 7.02 -5.49
N LEU A 129 15.13 6.03 -4.69
CA LEU A 129 15.25 6.10 -3.24
C LEU A 129 16.72 6.10 -2.78
N TYR A 130 17.62 5.45 -3.51
CA TYR A 130 19.05 5.53 -3.22
C TYR A 130 19.63 6.91 -3.54
N GLY A 131 19.18 7.54 -4.63
CA GLY A 131 19.51 8.92 -4.97
C GLY A 131 19.09 9.89 -3.87
N ASP A 132 17.85 9.78 -3.37
CA ASP A 132 17.36 10.59 -2.24
C ASP A 132 18.24 10.45 -0.99
N ILE A 133 18.69 9.23 -0.69
CA ILE A 133 19.62 8.95 0.41
C ILE A 133 20.96 9.68 0.17
N LEU A 134 21.50 9.64 -1.05
CA LEU A 134 22.76 10.32 -1.37
C LEU A 134 22.64 11.85 -1.30
N VAL A 135 21.52 12.41 -1.76
CA VAL A 135 21.20 13.84 -1.58
C VAL A 135 21.17 14.19 -0.10
N LYS A 136 20.50 13.40 0.75
CA LYS A 136 20.50 13.62 2.21
C LYS A 136 21.88 13.52 2.85
N LYS A 137 22.80 12.77 2.27
CA LYS A 137 24.20 12.68 2.69
C LYS A 137 25.10 13.78 2.10
N ASN A 138 24.55 14.68 1.29
CA ASN A 138 25.31 15.68 0.53
C ASN A 138 26.35 15.06 -0.44
N ASP A 139 26.10 13.84 -0.93
CA ASP A 139 26.91 13.17 -1.95
C ASP A 139 26.32 13.41 -3.35
N LEU A 140 26.27 14.69 -3.75
CA LEU A 140 25.57 15.15 -4.96
C LEU A 140 26.20 14.65 -6.27
N LYS A 141 27.44 14.16 -6.23
CA LYS A 141 28.13 13.63 -7.41
C LYS A 141 27.59 12.24 -7.80
N ASN A 142 27.20 11.45 -6.80
CA ASN A 142 26.76 10.08 -6.98
C ASN A 142 25.22 9.94 -6.91
N ALA A 143 24.53 10.98 -6.43
CA ALA A 143 23.07 11.09 -6.42
C ALA A 143 22.52 11.18 -7.85
#